data_AF-A0A7C7G9H6-F1
#
_entry.id   AF-A0A7C7G9H6-F1
#
_cell.length_a   1.000
_cell.length_b   1.000
_cell.length_c   1.000
_cell.angle_alpha   90.00
_cell.angle_beta   90.00
_cell.angle_gamma   90.00
#
_symmetry.space_group_name_H-M   'P 1'
#
loop_
_entity.id
_entity.type
_entity.pdbx_description
1 polymer ?
#
loop_
_entity_poly.entity_id
_entity_poly.type
_entity_poly.pdbx_seq_one_letter_code
_entity_poly.pdbx_strand_id
1 'polypeptide(L)'
;MIDPFSSTTHYTQAFIDGLMALLDHHELGTWILVCANASSDGAMFKQFRPALQRRFAELTADNDLSASQEDLQVFKQLQKIGLDSIHPTKHHELHPWTIQFNQLRSLKPLRIGQASNTDLHTAFDANGFNFNKPFMAKECFWRGELEGRHVDLFYNKYPFANLHGLLVPDRGDNKPQFLTEADHHFVAGLSCALDKSISGTGFGYNSIGACASINHLHFQMFTKDDRFPINHDQWQHNGGSIAYPIPCHRFTQADAAWRFIESVHNDRQPYNVLYQADVITVFTRKAQSTTSGPDWSSGFTWHELAGSIVCFDQHAYQTLSAADIKQELGKLACD
;
A
#
# COMPACT_ATOMS: atom_id res chain seq x y z
N MET A 1 25.85 -7.25 8.84
CA MET A 1 24.51 -6.69 9.10
C MET A 1 23.62 -7.86 9.48
N ILE A 2 22.82 -7.75 10.54
CA ILE A 2 21.87 -8.82 10.90
C ILE A 2 20.82 -8.88 9.78
N ASP A 3 20.49 -10.09 9.32
CA ASP A 3 19.45 -10.30 8.32
C ASP A 3 18.09 -9.83 8.88
N PRO A 4 17.46 -8.79 8.30
CA PRO A 4 16.17 -8.29 8.79
C PRO A 4 15.05 -9.31 8.64
N PHE A 5 15.20 -10.30 7.75
CA PHE A 5 14.17 -11.31 7.50
C PHE A 5 14.25 -12.52 8.43
N SER A 6 15.11 -12.48 9.46
CA SER A 6 15.29 -13.61 10.38
C SER A 6 14.13 -13.80 11.37
N SER A 7 13.40 -12.73 11.72
CA SER A 7 12.16 -12.81 12.51
C SER A 7 11.33 -11.54 12.41
N THR A 8 10.05 -11.57 12.80
CA THR A 8 9.22 -10.35 12.93
C THR A 8 9.90 -9.26 13.76
N THR A 9 10.52 -9.62 14.90
CA THR A 9 11.22 -8.63 15.75
C THR A 9 12.39 -7.97 15.03
N HIS A 10 13.22 -8.74 14.32
CA HIS A 10 14.35 -8.18 13.58
C HIS A 10 13.89 -7.30 12.43
N TYR A 11 12.85 -7.71 11.69
CA TYR A 11 12.29 -6.92 10.60
C TYR A 11 11.72 -5.59 11.13
N THR A 12 10.89 -5.63 12.17
CA THR A 12 10.33 -4.43 12.80
C THR A 12 11.42 -3.50 13.31
N GLN A 13 12.44 -4.02 13.99
CA GLN A 13 13.54 -3.21 14.52
C GLN A 13 14.32 -2.54 13.38
N ALA A 14 14.69 -3.30 12.35
CA ALA A 14 15.39 -2.76 11.20
C ALA A 14 14.55 -1.67 10.49
N PHE A 15 13.25 -1.92 10.31
CA PHE A 15 12.32 -0.97 9.71
C PHE A 15 12.27 0.34 10.50
N ILE A 16 12.16 0.27 11.83
CA ILE A 16 12.17 1.42 12.74
C ILE A 16 13.51 2.16 12.71
N ASP A 17 14.63 1.43 12.76
CA ASP A 17 15.97 2.02 12.78
C ASP A 17 16.23 2.80 11.49
N GLY A 18 15.82 2.27 10.34
CA GLY A 18 15.93 2.97 9.06
C GLY A 18 15.05 4.23 8.98
N LEU A 19 13.84 4.21 9.56
CA LEU A 19 13.00 5.40 9.67
C LEU A 19 13.64 6.46 10.58
N MET A 20 14.28 6.06 11.67
CA MET A 20 15.01 6.98 12.55
C MET A 20 16.18 7.62 11.80
N ALA A 21 16.98 6.82 11.09
CA ALA A 21 18.08 7.34 10.27
C ALA A 21 17.59 8.32 9.18
N LEU A 22 16.38 8.11 8.65
CA LEU A 22 15.78 9.03 7.67
C LEU A 22 15.53 10.44 8.21
N LEU A 23 15.39 10.62 9.53
CA LEU A 23 15.24 11.94 10.13
C LEU A 23 16.52 12.78 10.07
N ASP A 24 17.69 12.15 9.88
CA ASP A 24 18.95 12.87 9.73
C ASP A 24 19.08 13.52 8.35
N HIS A 25 18.32 13.06 7.35
CA HIS A 25 18.19 13.73 6.06
C HIS A 25 17.30 14.98 6.26
N HIS A 26 17.90 16.18 6.21
CA HIS A 26 17.27 17.50 6.42
C HIS A 26 16.26 17.91 5.33
N GLU A 27 15.54 16.95 4.74
CA GLU A 27 14.60 17.20 3.65
C GLU A 27 13.15 17.05 4.14
N LEU A 28 12.25 17.91 3.64
CA LEU A 28 10.84 17.84 4.01
C LEU A 28 10.21 16.49 3.63
N GLY A 29 10.56 15.94 2.47
CA GLY A 29 9.98 14.70 1.97
C GLY A 29 10.27 13.49 2.87
N THR A 30 11.51 13.37 3.37
CA THR A 30 11.89 12.30 4.31
C THR A 30 11.24 12.50 5.67
N TRP A 31 11.16 13.75 6.15
CA TRP A 31 10.43 14.04 7.39
C TRP A 31 8.94 13.67 7.30
N ILE A 32 8.26 14.01 6.19
CA ILE A 32 6.85 13.61 5.97
C ILE A 32 6.72 12.09 5.93
N LEU A 33 7.61 11.39 5.23
CA LEU A 33 7.62 9.93 5.17
C LEU A 33 7.71 9.31 6.56
N VAL A 34 8.66 9.78 7.38
CA VAL A 34 8.85 9.27 8.74
C VAL A 34 7.66 9.62 9.61
N CYS A 35 7.13 10.85 9.52
CA CYS A 35 5.93 11.25 10.24
C CYS A 35 4.73 10.35 9.89
N ALA A 36 4.56 10.00 8.62
CA ALA A 36 3.48 9.14 8.14
C ALA A 36 3.59 7.73 8.70
N ASN A 37 4.77 7.14 8.61
CA ASN A 37 5.05 5.80 9.14
C ASN A 37 4.92 5.77 10.66
N ALA A 38 5.52 6.72 11.36
CA ALA A 38 5.41 6.81 12.81
C ALA A 38 3.96 6.94 13.27
N SER A 39 3.15 7.78 12.60
CA SER A 39 1.73 7.95 12.95
C SER A 39 0.85 6.74 12.65
N SER A 40 1.35 5.73 11.93
CA SER A 40 0.56 4.51 11.67
C SER A 40 0.41 3.60 12.89
N ASP A 41 1.31 3.72 13.88
CA ASP A 41 1.30 2.94 15.12
C ASP A 41 1.48 3.85 16.35
N GLY A 42 0.72 3.60 17.42
CA GLY A 42 0.73 4.46 18.61
C GLY A 42 2.04 4.42 19.40
N ALA A 43 2.69 3.25 19.48
CA ALA A 43 3.94 3.09 20.20
C ALA A 43 5.10 3.73 19.43
N MET A 44 5.17 3.46 18.12
CA MET A 44 6.11 4.09 17.20
C MET A 44 5.93 5.61 17.22
N PHE A 45 4.71 6.13 17.11
CA PHE A 45 4.48 7.58 17.14
C PHE A 45 5.01 8.21 18.43
N LYS A 46 4.76 7.58 19.58
CA LYS A 46 5.28 8.04 20.87
C LYS A 46 6.81 8.06 20.92
N GLN A 47 7.46 7.03 20.37
CA GLN A 47 8.92 6.94 20.31
C GLN A 47 9.53 8.03 19.41
N PHE A 48 8.94 8.29 18.24
CA PHE A 48 9.45 9.24 17.26
C PHE A 48 9.10 10.70 17.58
N ARG A 49 8.08 10.95 18.41
CA ARG A 49 7.53 12.30 18.66
C ARG A 49 8.57 13.37 19.02
N PRO A 50 9.54 13.13 19.94
CA PRO A 50 10.52 14.16 20.28
C PRO A 50 11.41 14.57 19.10
N ALA A 51 11.81 13.60 18.27
CA ALA A 51 12.63 13.87 17.09
C ALA A 51 11.80 14.56 16.00
N LEU A 52 10.57 14.11 15.76
CA LEU A 52 9.64 14.73 14.82
C LEU A 52 9.34 16.19 15.17
N GLN A 53 9.07 16.49 16.44
CA GLN A 53 8.81 17.85 16.92
C GLN A 53 10.01 18.79 16.72
N ARG A 54 11.21 18.32 17.03
CA ARG A 54 12.44 19.10 16.80
C ARG A 54 12.59 19.46 15.33
N ARG A 55 12.48 18.47 14.44
CA ARG A 55 12.61 18.67 13.00
C ARG A 55 11.48 19.52 12.42
N PHE A 56 10.27 19.39 12.94
CA PHE A 56 9.14 20.23 12.54
C PHE A 56 9.39 21.72 12.83
N ALA A 57 9.98 22.04 13.99
CA ALA A 57 10.35 23.41 14.33
C ALA A 57 11.44 23.97 13.42
N GLU A 58 12.46 23.17 13.11
CA GLU A 58 13.53 23.53 12.17
C GLU A 58 12.98 23.80 10.76
N LEU A 59 12.16 22.89 10.22
CA LEU A 59 11.52 23.03 8.90
C LEU A 59 10.55 24.21 8.84
N THR A 60 9.91 24.57 9.95
CA THR A 60 9.01 25.73 10.01
C THR A 60 9.77 27.06 10.01
N ALA A 61 11.00 27.07 10.54
CA ALA A 61 11.86 28.25 10.53
C ALA A 61 12.61 28.44 9.20
N ASP A 62 12.62 27.43 8.33
CA ASP A 62 13.26 27.49 7.01
C ASP A 62 12.40 28.26 6.00
N ASN A 63 12.86 29.44 5.61
CA ASN A 63 12.18 30.30 4.64
C ASN A 63 12.39 29.86 3.19
N ASP A 64 13.38 29.00 2.92
CA ASP A 64 13.79 28.57 1.58
C ASP A 64 13.54 27.07 1.35
N LEU A 65 12.57 26.51 2.08
CA LEU A 65 12.27 25.08 2.07
C LEU A 65 11.91 24.58 0.66
N SER A 66 12.84 23.86 0.02
CA SER A 66 12.67 23.27 -1.30
C SER A 66 12.18 21.83 -1.19
N ALA A 67 10.99 21.55 -1.72
CA ALA A 67 10.40 20.22 -1.75
C ALA A 67 9.39 20.08 -2.90
N SER A 68 8.84 18.86 -3.07
CA SER A 68 7.77 18.64 -4.04
C SER A 68 6.53 19.47 -3.68
N GLN A 69 5.70 19.81 -4.67
CA GLN A 69 4.45 20.54 -4.41
C GLN A 69 3.52 19.76 -3.46
N GLU A 70 3.48 18.43 -3.57
CA GLU A 70 2.70 17.54 -2.68
C GLU A 70 3.18 17.69 -1.22
N ASP A 71 4.50 17.65 -1.00
CA ASP A 71 5.11 17.79 0.33
C ASP A 71 4.85 19.15 0.95
N LEU A 72 5.03 20.23 0.17
CA LEU A 72 4.75 21.59 0.63
C LEU A 72 3.29 21.78 1.01
N GLN A 73 2.35 21.17 0.28
CA GLN A 73 0.92 21.26 0.59
C GLN A 73 0.55 20.50 1.87
N VAL A 74 1.08 19.29 2.05
CA VAL A 74 0.90 18.52 3.29
C VAL A 74 1.51 19.27 4.48
N PHE A 75 2.72 19.81 4.32
CA PHE A 75 3.40 20.56 5.37
C PHE A 75 2.67 21.84 5.77
N LYS A 76 2.14 22.59 4.81
CA LYS A 76 1.30 23.77 5.08
C LYS A 76 0.04 23.41 5.87
N GLN A 77 -0.56 22.26 5.62
CA GLN A 77 -1.70 21.80 6.42
C GLN A 77 -1.26 21.43 7.84
N LEU A 78 -0.11 20.76 8.00
CA LEU A 78 0.48 20.46 9.30
C LEU A 78 0.81 21.71 10.10
N GLN A 79 1.34 22.76 9.49
CA GLN A 79 1.60 24.05 10.14
C GLN A 79 0.32 24.71 10.66
N LYS A 80 -0.80 24.55 9.95
CA LYS A 80 -2.10 25.11 10.37
C LYS A 80 -2.70 24.39 11.57
N ILE A 81 -2.63 23.06 11.60
CA ILE A 81 -3.24 22.25 12.68
C ILE A 81 -2.28 22.02 13.86
N GLY A 82 -0.97 22.16 13.62
CA GLY A 82 0.08 21.81 14.56
C GLY A 82 0.35 20.31 14.63
N LEU A 83 1.62 19.92 14.73
CA LEU A 83 2.03 18.51 14.83
C LEU A 83 1.40 17.81 16.05
N ASP A 84 1.16 18.54 17.15
CA ASP A 84 0.56 17.98 18.36
C ASP A 84 -0.91 17.55 18.19
N SER A 85 -1.56 18.03 17.14
CA SER A 85 -2.93 17.67 16.76
C SER A 85 -2.98 16.44 15.84
N ILE A 86 -1.82 15.87 15.47
CA ILE A 86 -1.76 14.59 14.75
C ILE A 86 -1.92 13.45 15.74
N HIS A 87 -2.88 12.58 15.44
CA HIS A 87 -3.14 11.36 16.19
C HIS A 87 -2.68 10.13 15.41
N PRO A 88 -2.31 9.05 16.11
CA PRO A 88 -2.09 7.76 15.47
C PRO A 88 -3.31 7.30 14.67
N THR A 89 -3.08 6.47 13.65
CA THR A 89 -4.17 5.83 12.88
C THR A 89 -5.17 5.17 13.81
N LYS A 90 -6.44 5.46 13.57
CA LYS A 90 -7.56 4.89 14.34
C LYS A 90 -8.18 3.76 13.55
N HIS A 91 -8.56 2.71 14.23
CA HIS A 91 -9.23 1.54 13.66
C HIS A 91 -10.51 1.24 14.43
N HIS A 92 -11.52 0.72 13.75
CA HIS A 92 -12.61 -0.01 14.39
C HIS A 92 -13.22 -1.05 13.45
N GLU A 93 -13.97 -1.97 14.04
CA GLU A 93 -14.73 -2.98 13.31
C GLU A 93 -16.07 -2.40 12.85
N LEU A 94 -16.35 -2.55 11.55
CA LEU A 94 -17.62 -2.24 10.93
C LEU A 94 -18.10 -3.48 10.18
N HIS A 95 -18.48 -4.50 10.96
CA HIS A 95 -18.67 -5.86 10.45
C HIS A 95 -19.54 -5.88 9.17
N PRO A 96 -19.08 -6.53 8.08
CA PRO A 96 -17.95 -7.45 8.06
C PRO A 96 -16.59 -6.82 7.74
N TRP A 97 -16.50 -5.50 7.68
CA TRP A 97 -15.33 -4.74 7.27
C TRP A 97 -14.50 -4.28 8.47
N THR A 98 -13.24 -3.96 8.19
CA THR A 98 -12.39 -3.17 9.09
C THR A 98 -12.23 -1.78 8.48
N ILE A 99 -12.27 -0.73 9.29
CA ILE A 99 -12.17 0.64 8.81
C ILE A 99 -11.11 1.39 9.61
N GLN A 100 -10.29 2.17 8.90
CA GLN A 100 -9.24 2.98 9.49
C GLN A 100 -9.34 4.44 9.05
N PHE A 101 -8.89 5.34 9.92
CA PHE A 101 -8.66 6.75 9.59
C PHE A 101 -7.20 7.10 9.88
N ASN A 102 -6.46 7.40 8.81
CA ASN A 102 -5.10 7.89 8.87
C ASN A 102 -5.11 9.41 8.62
N GLN A 103 -4.98 10.18 9.71
CA GLN A 103 -5.07 11.63 9.66
C GLN A 103 -3.99 12.24 8.78
N LEU A 104 -2.73 11.77 8.85
CA LEU A 104 -1.67 12.36 8.02
C LEU A 104 -1.90 12.08 6.53
N ARG A 105 -2.35 10.86 6.21
CA ARG A 105 -2.70 10.48 4.84
C ARG A 105 -3.88 11.29 4.31
N SER A 106 -4.83 11.71 5.16
CA SER A 106 -5.93 12.60 4.76
C SER A 106 -5.50 13.99 4.31
N LEU A 107 -4.32 14.46 4.73
CA LEU A 107 -3.77 15.76 4.31
C LEU A 107 -3.22 15.71 2.87
N LYS A 108 -2.99 14.51 2.33
CA LYS A 108 -2.48 14.35 0.98
C LYS A 108 -3.54 14.83 -0.02
N PRO A 109 -3.17 15.66 -1.01
CA PRO A 109 -4.07 15.98 -2.11
C PRO A 109 -4.59 14.71 -2.77
N LEU A 110 -5.91 14.66 -2.99
CA LEU A 110 -6.52 13.61 -3.78
C LEU A 110 -5.92 13.65 -5.17
N ARG A 111 -5.30 12.54 -5.58
CA ARG A 111 -4.89 12.37 -6.96
C ARG A 111 -6.17 12.06 -7.72
N ILE A 112 -6.76 13.08 -8.34
CA ILE A 112 -7.83 12.87 -9.30
C ILE A 112 -7.19 12.17 -10.50
N GLY A 113 -7.16 10.83 -10.45
CA GLY A 113 -6.59 10.00 -11.49
C GLY A 113 -7.46 10.08 -12.73
N GLN A 114 -7.21 11.07 -13.58
CA GLN A 114 -7.81 11.22 -14.91
C GLN A 114 -7.03 10.47 -16.01
N ALA A 115 -6.18 9.52 -15.64
CA ALA A 115 -5.54 8.69 -16.66
C ALA A 115 -6.58 7.72 -17.23
N SER A 116 -7.13 8.06 -18.39
CA SER A 116 -7.98 7.22 -19.22
C SER A 116 -7.19 6.09 -19.87
N ASN A 117 -6.35 5.39 -19.11
CA ASN A 117 -5.63 4.23 -19.63
C ASN A 117 -6.66 3.12 -19.80
N THR A 118 -7.00 2.85 -21.05
CA THR A 118 -7.85 1.74 -21.47
C THR A 118 -7.06 0.44 -21.62
N ASP A 119 -5.72 0.48 -21.49
CA ASP A 119 -4.84 -0.68 -21.62
C ASP A 119 -4.23 -1.07 -20.27
N LEU A 120 -4.10 -2.38 -20.04
CA LEU A 120 -3.47 -2.96 -18.85
C LEU A 120 -1.95 -2.83 -18.88
N HIS A 121 -1.37 -2.63 -20.06
CA HIS A 121 0.06 -2.52 -20.25
C HIS A 121 0.42 -1.14 -20.77
N THR A 122 1.40 -0.51 -20.13
CA THR A 122 2.03 0.72 -20.63
C THR A 122 3.53 0.55 -20.47
N ALA A 123 4.29 0.79 -21.55
CA ALA A 123 5.74 0.69 -21.51
C ALA A 123 6.34 1.56 -20.39
N PHE A 124 7.42 1.08 -19.77
CA PHE A 124 8.10 1.81 -18.70
C PHE A 124 8.50 3.23 -19.14
N ASP A 125 8.24 4.20 -18.26
CA ASP A 125 8.59 5.60 -18.51
C ASP A 125 9.77 6.04 -17.63
N ALA A 126 10.93 6.17 -18.26
CA ALA A 126 12.16 6.63 -17.60
C ALA A 126 12.07 8.11 -17.18
N ASN A 127 11.24 8.93 -17.84
CA ASN A 127 11.08 10.35 -17.56
C ASN A 127 10.10 10.59 -16.42
N GLY A 128 9.02 9.81 -16.36
CA GLY A 128 8.05 9.78 -15.26
C GLY A 128 8.64 9.32 -13.93
N PHE A 129 7.80 9.30 -12.88
CA PHE A 129 8.22 8.81 -11.57
C PHE A 129 8.53 7.30 -11.64
N ASN A 130 9.68 6.90 -11.11
CA ASN A 130 10.08 5.49 -10.97
C ASN A 130 11.11 5.32 -9.86
N PHE A 131 11.31 4.08 -9.39
CA PHE A 131 12.25 3.78 -8.30
C PHE A 131 13.73 3.96 -8.67
N ASN A 132 14.06 4.21 -9.95
CA ASN A 132 15.42 4.50 -10.40
C ASN A 132 15.81 5.98 -10.26
N LYS A 133 14.88 6.85 -9.86
CA LYS A 133 15.21 8.25 -9.63
C LYS A 133 16.20 8.40 -8.46
N PRO A 134 17.26 9.22 -8.59
CA PRO A 134 18.29 9.35 -7.56
C PRO A 134 17.74 9.73 -6.18
N PHE A 135 16.70 10.57 -6.13
CA PHE A 135 16.07 10.99 -4.87
C PHE A 135 15.39 9.84 -4.11
N MET A 136 15.06 8.72 -4.77
CA MET A 136 14.49 7.54 -4.11
C MET A 136 15.54 6.73 -3.33
N ALA A 137 16.83 6.90 -3.62
CA ALA A 137 17.88 6.03 -3.09
C ALA A 137 17.92 6.01 -1.55
N LYS A 138 17.59 7.13 -0.90
CA LYS A 138 17.52 7.29 0.56
C LYS A 138 16.30 6.62 1.19
N GLU A 139 15.20 6.50 0.45
CA GLU A 139 13.95 5.87 0.93
C GLU A 139 14.00 4.33 0.79
N CYS A 140 15.10 3.79 0.26
CA CYS A 140 15.37 2.37 0.17
C CYS A 140 15.80 1.85 1.55
N PHE A 141 14.92 1.09 2.19
CA PHE A 141 15.14 0.44 3.47
C PHE A 141 16.19 -0.68 3.38
N TRP A 142 16.10 -1.51 2.34
CA TRP A 142 16.97 -2.68 2.20
C TRP A 142 17.21 -3.03 0.72
N ARG A 143 18.38 -3.61 0.41
CA ARG A 143 18.72 -4.18 -0.89
C ARG A 143 19.44 -5.50 -0.71
N GLY A 144 19.09 -6.49 -1.52
CA GLY A 144 19.77 -7.78 -1.52
C GLY A 144 19.09 -8.79 -2.42
N GLU A 145 19.28 -10.07 -2.13
CA GLU A 145 18.66 -11.17 -2.86
C GLU A 145 17.62 -11.86 -1.97
N LEU A 146 16.43 -12.12 -2.53
CA LEU A 146 15.39 -12.94 -1.91
C LEU A 146 14.93 -13.95 -2.95
N GLU A 147 14.81 -15.23 -2.57
CA GLU A 147 14.36 -16.32 -3.45
C GLU A 147 15.00 -16.28 -4.86
N GLY A 148 16.31 -15.98 -4.93
CA GLY A 148 17.09 -15.95 -6.18
C GLY A 148 16.91 -14.72 -7.07
N ARG A 149 16.24 -13.65 -6.59
CA ARG A 149 16.09 -12.39 -7.33
C ARG A 149 16.60 -11.20 -6.54
N HIS A 150 17.13 -10.21 -7.26
CA HIS A 150 17.52 -8.95 -6.65
C HIS A 150 16.28 -8.16 -6.27
N VAL A 151 16.24 -7.67 -5.04
CA VAL A 151 15.11 -6.92 -4.49
C VAL A 151 15.61 -5.65 -3.84
N ASP A 152 14.96 -4.54 -4.18
CA ASP A 152 15.02 -3.30 -3.42
C ASP A 152 13.69 -3.13 -2.68
N LEU A 153 13.77 -2.89 -1.37
CA LEU A 153 12.62 -2.63 -0.51
C LEU A 153 12.63 -1.16 -0.09
N PHE A 154 11.61 -0.40 -0.48
CA PHE A 154 11.43 1.01 -0.10
C PHE A 154 10.36 1.15 0.97
N TYR A 155 10.42 2.24 1.74
CA TYR A 155 9.29 2.62 2.58
C TYR A 155 8.13 3.11 1.71
N ASN A 156 6.89 2.74 2.06
CA ASN A 156 5.75 3.45 1.52
C ASN A 156 5.64 4.81 2.23
N LYS A 157 5.63 5.89 1.46
CA LYS A 157 5.56 7.26 2.00
C LYS A 157 4.29 7.55 2.80
N TYR A 158 3.16 6.95 2.42
CA TYR A 158 1.87 7.14 3.07
C TYR A 158 1.26 5.78 3.40
N PRO A 159 1.76 5.09 4.44
CA PRO A 159 1.35 3.72 4.73
C PRO A 159 -0.12 3.65 5.16
N PHE A 160 -0.76 2.53 4.82
CA PHE A 160 -2.10 2.16 5.28
C PHE A 160 -2.14 0.71 5.79
N ALA A 161 -1.05 -0.02 5.65
CA ALA A 161 -0.84 -1.35 6.19
C ALA A 161 0.30 -1.29 7.20
N ASN A 162 0.37 -2.27 8.09
CA ASN A 162 1.46 -2.34 9.06
C ASN A 162 2.78 -2.71 8.36
N LEU A 163 3.86 -2.03 8.77
CA LEU A 163 5.22 -2.11 8.18
C LEU A 163 5.22 -2.04 6.63
N HIS A 164 4.41 -1.13 6.08
CA HIS A 164 4.13 -1.06 4.66
C HIS A 164 5.37 -0.66 3.83
N GLY A 165 5.90 -1.63 3.08
CA GLY A 165 7.01 -1.45 2.15
C GLY A 165 6.58 -1.55 0.69
N LEU A 166 7.47 -1.14 -0.21
CA LEU A 166 7.36 -1.29 -1.66
C LEU A 166 8.50 -2.19 -2.13
N LEU A 167 8.18 -3.44 -2.46
CA LEU A 167 9.12 -4.42 -2.98
C LEU A 167 9.25 -4.24 -4.49
N VAL A 168 10.46 -3.98 -4.97
CA VAL A 168 10.77 -3.72 -6.38
C VAL A 168 11.77 -4.78 -6.85
N PRO A 169 11.32 -5.84 -7.54
CA PRO A 169 12.19 -6.91 -7.99
C PRO A 169 12.93 -6.48 -9.27
N ASP A 170 14.20 -6.86 -9.36
CA ASP A 170 15.12 -6.55 -10.46
C ASP A 170 14.97 -5.10 -10.94
N ARG A 171 15.02 -4.14 -10.00
CA ARG A 171 14.76 -2.71 -10.27
C ARG A 171 15.52 -2.14 -11.48
N GLY A 172 16.71 -2.68 -11.77
CA GLY A 172 17.53 -2.30 -12.92
C GLY A 172 16.94 -2.66 -14.29
N ASP A 173 16.04 -3.63 -14.35
CA ASP A 173 15.40 -4.11 -15.58
C ASP A 173 14.33 -3.15 -16.10
N ASN A 174 13.93 -2.14 -15.33
CA ASN A 174 12.91 -1.15 -15.71
C ASN A 174 11.59 -1.80 -16.15
N LYS A 175 11.15 -2.86 -15.45
CA LYS A 175 9.89 -3.56 -15.77
C LYS A 175 8.71 -2.59 -15.58
N PRO A 176 7.79 -2.44 -16.55
CA PRO A 176 6.57 -1.66 -16.36
C PRO A 176 5.69 -2.28 -15.27
N GLN A 177 4.66 -1.56 -14.80
CA GLN A 177 3.68 -2.11 -13.85
C GLN A 177 2.74 -3.10 -14.55
N PHE A 178 3.29 -4.25 -14.92
CA PHE A 178 2.61 -5.36 -15.59
C PHE A 178 3.19 -6.66 -15.06
N LEU A 179 2.32 -7.56 -14.59
CA LEU A 179 2.74 -8.78 -13.92
C LEU A 179 3.06 -9.86 -14.95
N THR A 180 4.26 -10.43 -14.92
CA THR A 180 4.58 -11.64 -15.72
C THR A 180 4.40 -12.91 -14.90
N GLU A 181 4.40 -14.07 -15.55
CA GLU A 181 4.35 -15.38 -14.89
C GLU A 181 5.49 -15.53 -13.87
N ALA A 182 6.71 -15.18 -14.28
CA ALA A 182 7.88 -15.25 -13.43
C ALA A 182 7.76 -14.33 -12.20
N ASP A 183 7.20 -13.12 -12.37
CA ASP A 183 6.97 -12.19 -11.25
C ASP A 183 5.87 -12.71 -10.30
N HIS A 184 4.82 -13.31 -10.86
CA HIS A 184 3.75 -13.95 -10.09
C HIS A 184 4.27 -15.09 -9.21
N HIS A 185 5.00 -16.04 -9.80
CA HIS A 185 5.54 -17.17 -9.06
C HIS A 185 6.56 -16.73 -8.01
N PHE A 186 7.39 -15.75 -8.36
CA PHE A 186 8.34 -15.17 -7.41
C PHE A 186 7.64 -14.60 -6.18
N VAL A 187 6.66 -13.69 -6.35
CA VAL A 187 6.02 -13.05 -5.19
C VAL A 187 5.15 -14.03 -4.39
N ALA A 188 4.52 -15.01 -5.06
CA ALA A 188 3.79 -16.07 -4.39
C ALA A 188 4.71 -16.93 -3.51
N GLY A 189 5.83 -17.40 -4.06
CA GLY A 189 6.85 -18.16 -3.32
C GLY A 189 7.45 -17.35 -2.18
N LEU A 190 7.77 -16.07 -2.43
CA LEU A 190 8.32 -15.16 -1.43
C LEU A 190 7.37 -14.95 -0.26
N SER A 191 6.06 -14.82 -0.51
CA SER A 191 5.08 -14.68 0.57
C SER A 191 5.09 -15.90 1.52
N CYS A 192 5.16 -17.11 0.97
CA CYS A 192 5.27 -18.35 1.74
C CYS A 192 6.61 -18.45 2.48
N ALA A 193 7.72 -18.03 1.86
CA ALA A 193 9.04 -18.07 2.47
C ALA A 193 9.17 -17.11 3.65
N LEU A 194 8.75 -15.85 3.48
CA LEU A 194 8.86 -14.81 4.51
C LEU A 194 7.89 -15.06 5.67
N ASP A 195 6.69 -15.56 5.44
CA ASP A 195 5.72 -15.83 6.51
C ASP A 195 6.23 -16.83 7.56
N LYS A 196 7.16 -17.72 7.20
CA LYS A 196 7.81 -18.68 8.13
C LYS A 196 8.66 -17.99 9.21
N SER A 197 9.13 -16.77 8.96
CA SER A 197 10.03 -16.02 9.86
C SER A 197 9.39 -14.72 10.34
N ILE A 198 8.68 -14.04 9.44
CA ILE A 198 7.91 -12.83 9.69
C ILE A 198 6.42 -13.16 9.49
N SER A 199 5.78 -13.65 10.55
CA SER A 199 4.36 -14.04 10.52
C SER A 199 3.47 -12.91 10.00
N GLY A 200 2.50 -13.28 9.17
CA GLY A 200 1.53 -12.35 8.58
C GLY A 200 2.08 -11.55 7.40
N THR A 201 3.25 -11.92 6.86
CA THR A 201 3.81 -11.25 5.68
C THR A 201 2.99 -11.55 4.44
N GLY A 202 2.66 -10.51 3.69
CA GLY A 202 2.00 -10.64 2.40
C GLY A 202 2.32 -9.50 1.46
N PHE A 203 1.79 -9.61 0.25
CA PHE A 203 2.01 -8.64 -0.81
C PHE A 203 0.71 -8.28 -1.52
N GLY A 204 0.52 -6.99 -1.77
CA GLY A 204 -0.53 -6.47 -2.62
C GLY A 204 0.00 -6.05 -3.99
N TYR A 205 -0.75 -6.32 -5.04
CA TYR A 205 -0.48 -5.86 -6.39
C TYR A 205 -1.68 -5.11 -6.95
N ASN A 206 -1.41 -3.97 -7.59
CA ASN A 206 -2.39 -3.18 -8.34
C ASN A 206 -1.94 -3.17 -9.81
N SER A 207 -2.81 -3.61 -10.73
CA SER A 207 -2.56 -3.42 -12.17
C SER A 207 -2.88 -1.98 -12.61
N ILE A 208 -2.41 -1.60 -13.80
CA ILE A 208 -2.84 -0.36 -14.47
C ILE A 208 -4.37 -0.41 -14.66
N GLY A 209 -5.04 0.70 -14.39
CA GLY A 209 -6.50 0.77 -14.35
C GLY A 209 -7.13 0.27 -13.05
N ALA A 210 -6.36 -0.33 -12.14
CA ALA A 210 -6.81 -0.85 -10.84
C ALA A 210 -6.10 -0.15 -9.67
N CYS A 211 -6.02 1.18 -9.71
CA CYS A 211 -5.36 2.04 -8.71
C CYS A 211 -3.82 1.86 -8.60
N ALA A 212 -3.15 1.35 -9.64
CA ALA A 212 -1.70 1.53 -9.76
C ALA A 212 -1.34 3.01 -9.97
N SER A 213 -0.34 3.51 -9.24
CA SER A 213 0.04 4.93 -9.28
C SER A 213 1.44 5.18 -9.82
N ILE A 214 2.22 4.13 -10.06
CA ILE A 214 3.60 4.17 -10.56
C ILE A 214 3.71 3.13 -11.66
N ASN A 215 4.30 3.50 -12.80
CA ASN A 215 4.57 2.58 -13.91
C ASN A 215 5.98 1.98 -13.83
N HIS A 216 6.24 1.27 -12.74
CA HIS A 216 7.45 0.47 -12.52
C HIS A 216 7.01 -0.68 -11.61
N LEU A 217 7.21 -1.93 -12.03
CA LEU A 217 6.80 -3.12 -11.32
C LEU A 217 7.17 -3.05 -9.83
N HIS A 218 6.16 -3.05 -8.98
CA HIS A 218 6.33 -3.13 -7.54
C HIS A 218 5.15 -3.83 -6.89
N PHE A 219 5.43 -4.37 -5.70
CA PHE A 219 4.47 -5.00 -4.81
C PHE A 219 4.44 -4.25 -3.49
N GLN A 220 3.27 -4.17 -2.87
CA GLN A 220 3.07 -3.52 -1.58
C GLN A 220 3.21 -4.58 -0.49
N MET A 221 4.36 -4.61 0.17
CA MET A 221 4.65 -5.52 1.27
C MET A 221 3.99 -5.04 2.55
N PHE A 222 3.45 -5.96 3.35
CA PHE A 222 2.89 -5.66 4.66
C PHE A 222 3.10 -6.84 5.61
N THR A 223 2.96 -6.58 6.90
CA THR A 223 2.73 -7.61 7.93
C THR A 223 1.33 -7.44 8.52
N LYS A 224 0.61 -8.51 8.79
CA LYS A 224 -0.74 -8.43 9.38
C LYS A 224 -0.95 -9.51 10.43
N ASP A 225 -1.26 -9.09 11.66
CA ASP A 225 -1.49 -10.00 12.78
C ASP A 225 -2.89 -10.63 12.75
N ASP A 226 -3.87 -9.91 12.20
CA ASP A 226 -5.26 -10.30 12.09
C ASP A 226 -5.60 -10.80 10.68
N ARG A 227 -6.71 -11.53 10.56
CA ARG A 227 -7.18 -12.03 9.27
C ARG A 227 -7.83 -10.90 8.48
N PHE A 228 -7.52 -10.76 7.18
CA PHE A 228 -8.29 -9.85 6.32
C PHE A 228 -9.77 -10.26 6.25
N PRO A 229 -10.70 -9.30 6.22
CA PRO A 229 -12.14 -9.59 6.07
C PRO A 229 -12.50 -10.48 4.88
N ILE A 230 -11.79 -10.39 3.75
CA ILE A 230 -11.99 -11.27 2.59
C ILE A 230 -11.82 -12.76 2.92
N ASN A 231 -11.08 -13.09 3.98
CA ASN A 231 -10.82 -14.47 4.40
C ASN A 231 -11.81 -14.97 5.48
N HIS A 232 -12.84 -14.18 5.83
CA HIS A 232 -13.88 -14.65 6.76
C HIS A 232 -14.73 -15.77 6.15
N ASP A 233 -15.08 -16.77 6.96
CA ASP A 233 -15.72 -18.02 6.50
C ASP A 233 -17.14 -17.83 5.96
N GLN A 234 -17.77 -16.69 6.26
CA GLN A 234 -19.12 -16.38 5.77
C GLN A 234 -19.20 -16.18 4.26
N TRP A 235 -18.07 -15.90 3.60
CA TRP A 235 -18.03 -15.61 2.17
C TRP A 235 -18.05 -16.88 1.33
N GLN A 236 -18.76 -16.84 0.19
CA GLN A 236 -18.93 -17.99 -0.69
C GLN A 236 -17.61 -18.60 -1.20
N HIS A 237 -16.61 -17.77 -1.52
CA HIS A 237 -15.29 -18.25 -1.94
C HIS A 237 -14.48 -18.92 -0.82
N ASN A 238 -14.95 -18.82 0.43
CA ASN A 238 -14.41 -19.53 1.60
C ASN A 238 -15.35 -20.65 2.09
N GLY A 239 -16.40 -20.99 1.33
CA GLY A 239 -17.36 -22.05 1.68
C GLY A 239 -18.60 -21.56 2.45
N GLY A 240 -18.73 -20.26 2.68
CA GLY A 240 -19.92 -19.65 3.29
C GLY A 240 -21.08 -19.45 2.31
N SER A 241 -22.10 -18.72 2.75
CA SER A 241 -23.33 -18.48 1.98
C SER A 241 -23.45 -17.07 1.39
N ILE A 242 -22.61 -16.13 1.83
CA ILE A 242 -22.71 -14.72 1.45
C ILE A 242 -21.80 -14.42 0.27
N ALA A 243 -22.34 -13.88 -0.81
CA ALA A 243 -21.54 -13.41 -1.93
C ALA A 243 -20.70 -12.19 -1.52
N TYR A 244 -19.42 -12.17 -1.91
CA TYR A 244 -18.60 -10.97 -1.76
C TYR A 244 -19.08 -9.88 -2.74
N PRO A 245 -19.00 -8.57 -2.41
CA PRO A 245 -19.57 -7.51 -3.24
C PRO A 245 -18.91 -7.34 -4.62
N ILE A 246 -17.71 -7.87 -4.81
CA ILE A 246 -16.93 -7.81 -6.05
C ILE A 246 -16.46 -9.22 -6.43
N PRO A 247 -16.33 -9.55 -7.74
CA PRO A 247 -15.73 -10.81 -8.15
C PRO A 247 -14.33 -11.00 -7.56
N CYS A 248 -14.16 -12.07 -6.79
CA CYS A 248 -12.90 -12.46 -6.18
C CYS A 248 -12.67 -13.95 -6.36
N HIS A 249 -11.44 -14.31 -6.73
CA HIS A 249 -11.05 -15.68 -7.05
C HIS A 249 -9.93 -16.10 -6.12
N ARG A 250 -10.17 -17.15 -5.35
CA ARG A 250 -9.26 -17.69 -4.34
C ARG A 250 -8.51 -18.89 -4.90
N PHE A 251 -7.17 -18.88 -4.79
CA PHE A 251 -6.30 -19.94 -5.24
C PHE A 251 -5.32 -20.35 -4.13
N THR A 252 -5.06 -21.65 -4.02
CA THR A 252 -4.03 -22.21 -3.14
C THR A 252 -2.79 -22.68 -3.91
N GLN A 253 -2.79 -22.54 -5.23
CA GLN A 253 -1.72 -22.97 -6.13
C GLN A 253 -1.40 -21.83 -7.09
N ALA A 254 -0.12 -21.45 -7.18
CA ALA A 254 0.33 -20.35 -8.03
C ALA A 254 0.00 -20.59 -9.51
N ASP A 255 0.22 -21.80 -10.03
CA ASP A 255 -0.07 -22.13 -11.44
C ASP A 255 -1.56 -21.96 -11.81
N ALA A 256 -2.45 -22.19 -10.85
CA ALA A 256 -3.88 -22.00 -11.05
C ALA A 256 -4.24 -20.51 -11.04
N ALA A 257 -3.65 -19.74 -10.12
CA ALA A 257 -3.80 -18.29 -10.07
C ALA A 257 -3.24 -17.62 -11.34
N TRP A 258 -2.07 -18.06 -11.83
CA TRP A 258 -1.47 -17.52 -13.03
C TRP A 258 -2.34 -17.75 -14.27
N ARG A 259 -2.82 -18.98 -14.51
CA ARG A 259 -3.73 -19.27 -15.63
C ARG A 259 -4.97 -18.37 -15.62
N PHE A 260 -5.49 -18.06 -14.44
CA PHE A 260 -6.59 -17.10 -14.31
C PHE A 260 -6.13 -15.66 -14.62
N ILE A 261 -4.99 -15.21 -14.07
CA ILE A 261 -4.44 -13.89 -14.37
C ILE A 261 -4.14 -13.72 -15.87
N GLU A 262 -3.64 -14.75 -16.54
CA GLU A 262 -3.40 -14.75 -17.99
C GLU A 262 -4.71 -14.58 -18.76
N SER A 263 -5.81 -15.24 -18.36
CA SER A 263 -7.13 -14.96 -18.95
C SER A 263 -7.58 -13.51 -18.72
N VAL A 264 -7.34 -12.96 -17.54
CA VAL A 264 -7.64 -11.56 -17.21
C VAL A 264 -6.80 -10.58 -18.06
N HIS A 265 -5.54 -10.93 -18.37
CA HIS A 265 -4.71 -10.17 -19.31
C HIS A 265 -5.25 -10.21 -20.73
N ASN A 266 -5.65 -11.39 -21.20
CA ASN A 266 -6.24 -11.57 -22.54
C ASN A 266 -7.53 -10.75 -22.69
N ASP A 267 -8.33 -10.67 -21.63
CA ASP A 267 -9.57 -9.87 -21.57
C ASP A 267 -9.32 -8.37 -21.34
N ARG A 268 -8.05 -7.96 -21.13
CA ARG A 268 -7.65 -6.58 -20.78
C ARG A 268 -8.41 -6.03 -19.57
N GLN A 269 -8.73 -6.90 -18.61
CA GLN A 269 -9.54 -6.56 -17.44
C GLN A 269 -8.68 -6.08 -16.27
N PRO A 270 -8.87 -4.85 -15.74
CA PRO A 270 -8.18 -4.40 -14.53
C PRO A 270 -8.43 -5.30 -13.33
N TYR A 271 -7.36 -5.56 -12.58
CA TYR A 271 -7.36 -6.46 -11.44
C TYR A 271 -6.40 -6.04 -10.32
N ASN A 272 -6.68 -6.53 -9.11
CA ASN A 272 -5.79 -6.46 -7.97
C ASN A 272 -5.46 -7.88 -7.50
N VAL A 273 -4.32 -8.07 -6.84
CA VAL A 273 -3.96 -9.36 -6.24
C VAL A 273 -3.51 -9.16 -4.81
N LEU A 274 -3.94 -10.07 -3.94
CA LEU A 274 -3.45 -10.23 -2.57
C LEU A 274 -2.74 -11.58 -2.47
N TYR A 275 -1.45 -11.55 -2.20
CA TYR A 275 -0.61 -12.71 -1.92
C TYR A 275 -0.44 -12.86 -0.41
N GLN A 276 -0.84 -14.01 0.11
CA GLN A 276 -0.59 -14.46 1.47
C GLN A 276 0.01 -15.88 1.38
N ALA A 277 0.67 -16.33 2.45
CA ALA A 277 1.48 -17.56 2.45
C ALA A 277 0.76 -18.81 1.89
N ASP A 278 -0.54 -18.90 2.14
CA ASP A 278 -1.41 -20.04 1.90
C ASP A 278 -2.56 -19.73 0.93
N VAL A 279 -2.67 -18.48 0.47
CA VAL A 279 -3.75 -18.05 -0.42
C VAL A 279 -3.34 -16.89 -1.32
N ILE A 280 -3.74 -17.00 -2.59
CA ILE A 280 -3.68 -15.92 -3.57
C ILE A 280 -5.12 -15.55 -3.91
N THR A 281 -5.48 -14.29 -3.70
CA THR A 281 -6.80 -13.76 -4.05
C THR A 281 -6.68 -12.75 -5.17
N VAL A 282 -7.35 -13.01 -6.29
CA VAL A 282 -7.40 -12.11 -7.45
C VAL A 282 -8.77 -11.43 -7.50
N PHE A 283 -8.79 -10.10 -7.60
CA PHE A 283 -9.99 -9.29 -7.71
C PHE A 283 -10.09 -8.70 -9.11
N THR A 284 -11.13 -9.04 -9.89
CA THR A 284 -11.40 -8.46 -11.21
C THR A 284 -12.49 -7.39 -11.10
N ARG A 285 -12.33 -6.22 -11.73
CA ARG A 285 -12.94 -5.03 -11.11
C ARG A 285 -13.29 -3.77 -11.90
N LYS A 286 -13.69 -3.73 -13.18
CA LYS A 286 -13.85 -2.45 -13.93
C LYS A 286 -12.62 -1.50 -13.87
N ALA A 287 -12.45 -0.65 -14.88
CA ALA A 287 -11.36 0.33 -14.82
C ALA A 287 -11.71 1.43 -13.81
N GLN A 288 -10.74 1.89 -13.02
CA GLN A 288 -10.91 3.01 -12.09
C GLN A 288 -11.48 4.26 -12.79
N SER A 289 -11.14 4.47 -14.06
CA SER A 289 -11.66 5.57 -14.88
C SER A 289 -13.15 5.47 -15.21
N THR A 290 -13.76 4.29 -15.06
CA THR A 290 -15.17 4.03 -15.41
C THR A 290 -16.13 4.15 -14.24
N THR A 291 -15.61 4.32 -13.02
CA THR A 291 -16.40 4.40 -11.80
C THR A 291 -16.05 5.67 -11.03
N SER A 292 -17.04 6.47 -10.68
CA SER A 292 -16.82 7.55 -9.70
C SER A 292 -16.60 6.93 -8.32
N GLY A 293 -15.44 7.22 -7.70
CA GLY A 293 -15.20 6.86 -6.32
C GLY A 293 -15.97 7.76 -5.35
N PRO A 294 -16.20 7.31 -4.10
CA PRO A 294 -16.81 8.14 -3.08
C PRO A 294 -15.81 9.18 -2.53
N ASP A 295 -16.31 10.32 -2.07
CA ASP A 295 -15.49 11.44 -1.59
C ASP A 295 -14.60 11.08 -0.37
N TRP A 296 -14.98 10.04 0.38
CA TRP A 296 -14.25 9.57 1.56
C TRP A 296 -13.09 8.62 1.24
N SER A 297 -12.89 8.23 -0.03
CA SER A 297 -11.84 7.31 -0.47
C SER A 297 -10.98 7.90 -1.58
N SER A 298 -9.68 7.59 -1.56
CA SER A 298 -8.78 7.89 -2.69
C SER A 298 -8.82 6.85 -3.82
N GLY A 299 -9.67 5.83 -3.68
CA GLY A 299 -9.77 4.69 -4.58
C GLY A 299 -9.62 3.35 -3.84
N PHE A 300 -10.15 2.30 -4.46
CA PHE A 300 -10.12 0.94 -3.90
C PHE A 300 -8.92 0.18 -4.46
N THR A 301 -7.91 -0.09 -3.65
CA THR A 301 -6.74 -0.92 -3.99
C THR A 301 -6.96 -2.35 -3.52
N TRP A 302 -5.96 -3.24 -3.67
CA TRP A 302 -5.99 -4.58 -3.08
C TRP A 302 -6.43 -4.59 -1.60
N HIS A 303 -6.10 -3.55 -0.83
CA HIS A 303 -6.37 -3.48 0.61
C HIS A 303 -7.84 -3.23 0.92
N GLU A 304 -8.46 -2.25 0.25
CA GLU A 304 -9.88 -1.99 0.38
C GLU A 304 -10.72 -3.14 -0.20
N LEU A 305 -10.26 -3.77 -1.31
CA LEU A 305 -10.91 -4.95 -1.88
C LEU A 305 -10.78 -6.19 -0.99
N ALA A 306 -9.78 -6.23 -0.09
CA ALA A 306 -9.68 -7.24 0.96
C ALA A 306 -10.61 -6.96 2.16
N GLY A 307 -11.35 -5.85 2.13
CA GLY A 307 -12.30 -5.41 3.15
C GLY A 307 -11.71 -4.56 4.27
N SER A 308 -10.47 -4.08 4.10
CA SER A 308 -9.83 -3.13 5.01
C SER A 308 -9.88 -1.72 4.43
N ILE A 309 -10.84 -0.93 4.90
CA ILE A 309 -11.22 0.36 4.31
C ILE A 309 -10.42 1.50 4.92
N VAL A 310 -9.82 2.33 4.06
CA VAL A 310 -9.10 3.54 4.46
C VAL A 310 -9.96 4.77 4.19
N CYS A 311 -10.33 5.48 5.24
CA CYS A 311 -11.07 6.74 5.14
C CYS A 311 -10.12 7.94 5.17
N PHE A 312 -10.41 8.90 4.30
CA PHE A 312 -9.69 10.18 4.21
C PHE A 312 -10.45 11.33 4.86
N ASP A 313 -11.67 11.06 5.34
CA ASP A 313 -12.50 12.03 6.03
C ASP A 313 -12.89 11.49 7.40
N GLN A 314 -12.75 12.34 8.42
CA GLN A 314 -13.05 11.96 9.79
C GLN A 314 -14.55 11.76 10.02
N HIS A 315 -15.40 12.54 9.33
CA HIS A 315 -16.85 12.39 9.46
C HIS A 315 -17.31 11.06 8.85
N ALA A 316 -16.81 10.71 7.66
CA ALA A 316 -17.05 9.43 7.02
C ALA A 316 -16.55 8.26 7.87
N TYR A 317 -15.35 8.38 8.46
CA TYR A 317 -14.86 7.36 9.40
C TYR A 317 -15.85 7.09 10.55
N GLN A 318 -16.60 8.09 11.00
CA GLN A 318 -17.55 7.94 12.11
C GLN A 318 -18.96 7.50 11.67
N THR A 319 -19.31 7.71 10.41
CA THR A 319 -20.71 7.61 9.94
C THR A 319 -20.93 6.54 8.89
N LEU A 320 -19.87 6.04 8.25
CA LEU A 320 -19.98 4.98 7.25
C LEU A 320 -20.64 3.73 7.85
N SER A 321 -21.56 3.17 7.08
CA SER A 321 -22.18 1.89 7.37
C SER A 321 -21.56 0.76 6.54
N ALA A 322 -21.74 -0.48 6.97
CA ALA A 322 -21.33 -1.65 6.19
C ALA A 322 -22.05 -1.73 4.84
N ALA A 323 -23.27 -1.17 4.73
CA ALA A 323 -24.04 -1.10 3.50
C ALA A 323 -23.42 -0.11 2.50
N ASP A 324 -22.92 1.04 2.96
CA ASP A 324 -22.26 2.03 2.11
C ASP A 324 -21.00 1.43 1.47
N ILE A 325 -20.16 0.76 2.27
CA ILE A 325 -18.96 0.08 1.76
C ILE A 325 -19.33 -1.02 0.75
N LYS A 326 -20.33 -1.85 1.07
CA LYS A 326 -20.80 -2.89 0.16
C LYS A 326 -21.29 -2.31 -1.17
N GLN A 327 -22.02 -1.21 -1.12
CA GLN A 327 -22.52 -0.54 -2.32
C GLN A 327 -21.36 -0.01 -3.19
N GLU A 328 -20.38 0.66 -2.59
CA GLU A 328 -19.24 1.20 -3.34
C GLU A 328 -18.37 0.09 -3.94
N LEU A 329 -18.10 -0.99 -3.20
CA LEU A 329 -17.42 -2.16 -3.75
C LEU A 329 -18.21 -2.80 -4.90
N GLY A 330 -19.54 -2.87 -4.78
CA GLY A 330 -20.42 -3.40 -5.83
C GLY A 330 -20.37 -2.61 -7.14
N LYS A 331 -20.10 -1.30 -7.11
CA LYS A 331 -19.93 -0.48 -8.33
C LYS A 331 -18.72 -0.89 -9.16
N LEU A 332 -17.74 -1.54 -8.53
CA LEU A 332 -16.52 -2.03 -9.20
C LEU A 332 -16.72 -3.40 -9.85
N ALA A 333 -17.82 -4.11 -9.56
CA ALA A 333 -18.04 -5.43 -10.12
C ALA A 333 -18.13 -5.36 -11.67
N CYS A 334 -17.44 -6.29 -12.33
CA CYS A 334 -17.62 -6.52 -13.77
C CYS A 334 -19.00 -7.15 -14.01
N ASP A 335 -19.59 -6.89 -15.17
CA ASP A 335 -20.92 -7.37 -15.52
C ASP A 335 -20.95 -8.89 -15.80
#